data_AF-A0A3D1SQJ8-F1
#
_entry.id   AF-A0A3D1SQJ8-F1
#
_cell.length_a   1.000
_cell.length_b   1.000
_cell.length_c   1.000
_cell.angle_alpha   90.00
_cell.angle_beta   90.00
_cell.angle_gamma   90.00
#
_symmetry.space_group_name_H-M   'P 1'
#
loop_
_entity.id
_entity.type
_entity.pdbx_description
1 polymer ?
#
loop_
_entity_poly.entity_id
_entity_poly.type
_entity_poly.pdbx_seq_one_letter_code
_entity_poly.pdbx_strand_id
1 'polypeptide(L)'
;TIATSRYVSLGSVLGSLATIVSGLVFFFVDLAVPSFFIRVSFPDLFFLVIAPSLVILFHYDNIGRLLSGTERKIGQKVQLEEKPVTPTNPSSNAQA
;
A
#
# COMPACT_ATOMS: atom_id res chain seq x y z
N THR A 1 -12.24 -1.97 2.52
CA THR A 1 -11.15 -1.02 2.83
C THR A 1 -11.00 0.08 1.79
N ILE A 2 -10.55 -0.23 0.57
CA ILE A 2 -10.24 0.81 -0.43
C ILE A 2 -11.47 1.60 -0.87
N ALA A 3 -12.59 0.93 -1.11
CA ALA A 3 -13.84 1.57 -1.55
C ALA A 3 -14.39 2.61 -0.57
N THR A 4 -14.13 2.44 0.74
CA THR A 4 -14.64 3.33 1.79
C THR A 4 -13.62 4.40 2.19
N SER A 5 -12.36 4.02 2.42
CA SER A 5 -11.34 4.94 2.93
C SER A 5 -10.59 5.69 1.82
N ARG A 6 -10.59 5.16 0.59
CA ARG A 6 -9.77 5.61 -0.55
C ARG A 6 -8.25 5.57 -0.28
N TYR A 7 -7.81 4.88 0.76
CA TYR A 7 -6.39 4.63 1.03
C TYR A 7 -5.98 3.27 0.46
N VAL A 8 -5.11 3.28 -0.55
CA VAL A 8 -4.54 2.05 -1.14
C VAL A 8 -3.63 1.34 -0.13
N SER A 9 -2.78 2.10 0.55
CA SER A 9 -1.84 1.58 1.56
C SER A 9 -2.55 0.87 2.71
N LEU A 10 -3.65 1.44 3.21
CA LEU A 10 -4.49 0.78 4.22
C LEU A 10 -5.08 -0.54 3.68
N GLY A 11 -5.51 -0.53 2.42
CA GLY A 11 -6.00 -1.73 1.72
C GLY A 11 -4.94 -2.83 1.67
N SER A 12 -3.72 -2.48 1.25
CA SER A 12 -2.58 -3.38 1.16
C SER A 12 -2.22 -3.99 2.51
N VAL A 13 -2.03 -3.16 3.55
CA VAL A 13 -1.66 -3.62 4.90
C VAL A 13 -2.72 -4.54 5.50
N LEU A 14 -4.01 -4.17 5.40
CA LEU A 14 -5.09 -5.01 5.91
C LEU A 14 -5.26 -6.30 5.10
N GLY A 15 -5.04 -6.24 3.77
CA GLY A 15 -5.03 -7.42 2.91
C GLY A 15 -3.92 -8.39 3.30
N SER A 16 -2.69 -7.88 3.48
CA SER A 16 -1.56 -8.67 3.96
C SER A 16 -1.82 -9.31 5.33
N LEU A 17 -2.37 -8.55 6.29
CA LEU A 17 -2.73 -9.08 7.59
C LEU A 17 -3.83 -10.17 7.49
N ALA A 18 -4.86 -9.94 6.67
CA ALA A 18 -5.90 -10.91 6.44
C ALA A 18 -5.37 -12.20 5.80
N THR A 19 -4.41 -12.11 4.89
CA THR A 19 -3.72 -13.27 4.30
C THR A 19 -2.98 -14.08 5.37
N ILE A 20 -2.23 -13.43 6.25
CA ILE A 20 -1.51 -14.11 7.35
C ILE A 20 -2.49 -14.84 8.25
N VAL A 21 -3.54 -14.15 8.72
CA VAL A 21 -4.55 -14.72 9.62
C VAL A 21 -5.28 -15.88 8.95
N SER A 22 -5.69 -15.71 7.69
CA SER A 22 -6.42 -16.76 6.95
C SER A 22 -5.52 -17.96 6.68
N GLY A 23 -4.25 -17.75 6.32
CA GLY A 23 -3.29 -18.84 6.11
C GLY A 23 -3.07 -19.68 7.37
N LEU A 24 -2.92 -19.02 8.53
CA LEU A 24 -2.82 -19.71 9.82
C LEU A 24 -4.09 -20.50 10.14
N VAL A 25 -5.26 -19.85 10.00
CA VAL A 25 -6.55 -20.51 10.27
C VAL A 25 -6.73 -21.72 9.36
N PHE A 26 -6.52 -21.57 8.06
CA PHE A 26 -6.70 -22.67 7.10
C PHE A 26 -5.72 -23.81 7.34
N PHE A 27 -4.46 -23.53 7.71
CA PHE A 27 -3.51 -24.58 8.07
C PHE A 27 -3.97 -25.41 9.27
N PHE A 28 -4.40 -24.77 10.36
CA PHE A 28 -4.85 -25.51 11.54
C PHE A 28 -6.19 -26.22 11.32
N VAL A 29 -7.10 -25.62 10.55
CA VAL A 29 -8.38 -26.27 10.20
C VAL A 29 -8.17 -27.48 9.30
N ASP A 30 -7.26 -27.40 8.32
CA ASP A 30 -6.90 -28.53 7.45
C ASP A 30 -6.34 -29.72 8.25
N LEU A 31 -5.50 -29.44 9.25
CA LEU A 31 -4.98 -30.48 10.16
C LEU A 31 -6.07 -31.09 11.05
N ALA A 32 -7.02 -30.28 11.52
CA ALA A 32 -8.05 -30.71 12.47
C ALA A 32 -9.26 -31.40 11.80
N VAL A 33 -9.57 -31.04 10.55
CA VAL A 33 -10.80 -31.46 9.86
C VAL A 33 -10.43 -32.14 8.53
N PRO A 34 -10.38 -33.49 8.47
CA PRO A 34 -9.97 -34.22 7.27
C PRO A 34 -10.84 -33.95 6.04
N SER A 35 -12.10 -33.56 6.23
CA SER A 35 -13.06 -33.22 5.16
C SER A 35 -12.97 -31.77 4.68
N PHE A 36 -12.05 -30.96 5.23
CA PHE A 36 -11.86 -29.59 4.79
C PHE A 36 -11.29 -29.55 3.37
N PHE A 37 -11.83 -28.65 2.54
CA PHE A 37 -11.56 -28.62 1.10
C PHE A 37 -10.34 -27.76 0.73
N ILE A 38 -9.89 -26.87 1.62
CA ILE A 38 -8.66 -26.08 1.42
C ILE A 38 -7.52 -26.84 2.08
N ARG A 39 -6.49 -27.15 1.29
CA ARG A 39 -5.25 -27.78 1.78
C ARG A 39 -4.16 -26.73 1.86
N VAL A 40 -3.48 -26.65 3.00
CA VAL A 40 -2.37 -25.70 3.20
C VAL A 40 -1.16 -26.51 3.64
N SER A 41 -0.21 -26.70 2.74
CA SER A 41 1.05 -27.35 3.08
C SER A 41 1.95 -26.42 3.90
N PHE A 42 2.99 -26.98 4.53
CA PHE A 42 3.94 -26.16 5.29
C PHE A 42 4.66 -25.11 4.41
N PRO A 43 5.13 -25.41 3.18
CA PRO A 43 5.64 -24.39 2.25
C PRO A 43 4.63 -23.28 1.92
N ASP A 44 3.35 -23.63 1.74
CA ASP A 44 2.30 -22.64 1.49
C ASP A 44 2.14 -21.71 2.69
N LEU A 45 2.07 -22.27 3.90
CA LEU A 45 2.00 -21.49 5.14
C LEU A 45 3.20 -20.55 5.27
N PHE A 46 4.41 -21.04 5.00
CA PHE A 46 5.62 -20.23 5.04
C PHE A 46 5.50 -19.02 4.10
N PHE A 47 5.05 -19.24 2.86
CA PHE A 47 4.83 -18.16 1.90
C PHE A 47 3.72 -17.18 2.36
N LEU A 48 2.59 -17.71 2.84
CA LEU A 48 1.43 -16.95 3.33
C LEU A 48 1.71 -16.12 4.59
N VAL A 49 2.82 -16.40 5.28
CA VAL A 49 3.29 -15.59 6.42
C VAL A 49 4.39 -14.62 5.98
N ILE A 50 5.44 -15.11 5.32
CA ILE A 50 6.64 -14.32 5.06
C ILE A 50 6.40 -13.24 3.99
N ALA A 51 5.79 -13.58 2.86
CA ALA A 51 5.55 -12.62 1.78
C ALA A 51 4.68 -11.43 2.23
N PRO A 52 3.49 -11.61 2.84
CA PRO A 52 2.70 -10.49 3.32
C PRO A 52 3.35 -9.74 4.49
N SER A 53 4.17 -10.41 5.32
CA SER A 53 4.94 -9.71 6.36
C SER A 53 5.95 -8.73 5.73
N LEU A 54 6.66 -9.14 4.68
CA LEU A 54 7.55 -8.25 3.93
C LEU A 54 6.79 -7.10 3.27
N VAL A 55 5.59 -7.35 2.73
CA VAL A 55 4.72 -6.28 2.19
C VAL A 55 4.41 -5.25 3.28
N ILE A 56 4.03 -5.68 4.49
CA ILE A 56 3.74 -4.77 5.61
C ILE A 56 4.99 -3.98 5.99
N LEU A 57 6.15 -4.64 6.11
CA LEU A 57 7.42 -3.99 6.43
C LEU A 57 7.78 -2.91 5.40
N PHE A 58 7.60 -3.19 4.11
CA PHE A 58 7.85 -2.20 3.05
C PHE A 58 6.80 -1.10 2.96
N HIS A 59 5.68 -1.20 3.68
CA HIS A 59 4.72 -0.11 3.84
C HIS A 59 5.00 0.77 5.07
N TYR A 60 6.15 0.63 5.74
CA TYR A 60 6.50 1.38 6.96
C TYR A 60 6.21 2.89 6.84
N ASP A 61 6.67 3.55 5.77
CA ASP A 61 6.44 4.98 5.56
C ASP A 61 4.94 5.31 5.36
N ASN A 62 4.23 4.46 4.61
CA ASN A 62 2.80 4.60 4.39
C ASN A 62 2.01 4.45 5.70
N ILE A 63 2.43 3.55 6.57
CA ILE A 63 1.85 3.36 7.91
C ILE A 63 2.07 4.63 8.74
N GLY A 64 3.29 5.19 8.75
CA GLY A 64 3.56 6.47 9.42
C GLY A 64 2.67 7.61 8.91
N ARG A 65 2.46 7.70 7.59
CA ARG A 65 1.55 8.69 6.99
C ARG A 65 0.08 8.43 7.29
N LEU A 66 -0.34 7.17 7.38
CA LEU A 66 -1.70 6.81 7.80
C LEU A 66 -1.97 7.24 9.24
N LEU A 67 -1.04 6.93 10.16
CA LEU A 67 -1.14 7.27 11.58
C LEU A 67 -1.10 8.78 11.83
N SER A 68 -0.30 9.52 11.05
CA SER A 68 -0.25 10.98 11.10
C SER A 68 -1.36 11.67 10.29
N GLY A 69 -2.20 10.93 9.57
CA GLY A 69 -3.26 11.48 8.73
C GLY A 69 -2.79 12.19 7.45
N THR A 70 -1.53 12.02 7.06
CA THR A 70 -0.89 12.66 5.90
C THR A 70 -0.85 11.78 4.65
N GLU A 71 -1.34 10.54 4.74
CA GLU A 71 -1.37 9.63 3.58
C GLU A 71 -2.29 10.16 2.48
N ARG A 72 -1.88 9.97 1.23
CA ARG A 72 -2.65 10.42 0.06
C ARG A 72 -3.84 9.50 -0.21
N LYS A 73 -5.00 10.08 -0.49
CA LYS A 73 -6.20 9.33 -0.95
C LYS A 73 -6.21 9.21 -2.47
N ILE A 74 -6.77 8.11 -2.99
CA ILE A 74 -7.06 7.97 -4.44
C ILE A 74 -7.91 9.16 -4.87
N GLY A 75 -7.50 9.90 -5.90
CA GLY A 75 -8.26 11.05 -6.42
C GLY A 75 -8.15 12.32 -5.58
N GLN A 76 -7.17 12.41 -4.68
CA GLN A 76 -6.79 13.68 -4.07
C GLN A 76 -6.15 14.60 -5.12
N LYS A 77 -6.63 15.85 -5.23
CA LYS A 77 -6.07 16.84 -6.15
C LYS A 77 -4.68 17.25 -5.67
N VAL A 78 -3.74 17.36 -6.60
CA VAL A 78 -2.41 17.92 -6.35
C VAL A 78 -2.43 19.38 -6.79
N GLN A 79 -2.10 20.31 -5.90
CA GLN A 79 -1.83 21.68 -6.33
C GLN A 79 -0.44 21.70 -6.95
N LEU A 80 -0.37 22.01 -8.24
CA LEU A 80 0.89 22.32 -8.89
C LEU A 80 1.13 23.80 -8.62
N GLU A 81 2.20 24.14 -7.88
CA GLU A 81 2.65 25.52 -7.83
C GLU A 81 3.08 25.93 -9.24
N GLU A 82 2.36 26.89 -9.80
CA GLU A 82 2.72 27.50 -11.08
C GLU A 82 4.00 28.29 -10.84
N LYS A 83 5.13 27.71 -11.24
CA LYS A 83 6.43 28.39 -11.17
C LYS A 83 6.30 29.71 -11.92
N PRO A 84 6.59 30.87 -11.30
CA PRO A 84 6.45 32.16 -11.95
C PRO A 84 7.27 32.15 -13.23
N VAL A 85 6.61 32.38 -14.36
CA VAL A 85 7.30 32.57 -15.63
C VAL A 85 8.06 33.88 -15.47
N THR A 86 9.38 33.80 -15.26
CA THR A 86 10.23 34.99 -15.26
C THR A 86 10.01 35.70 -16.60
N PRO A 87 9.53 36.96 -16.61
CA PRO A 87 9.36 37.68 -17.86
C PRO A 87 10.74 37.83 -18.51
N THR A 88 10.96 37.14 -19.63
CA THR A 88 12.12 37.39 -20.49
C THR A 88 11.91 38.74 -21.14
N ASN A 89 12.55 39.78 -20.58
CA ASN A 89 12.47 41.14 -21.10
C ASN A 89 13.22 41.20 -22.45
N PRO A 90 12.55 41.46 -23.60
CA PRO A 90 13.19 41.36 -24.92
C PRO A 90 14.05 42.58 -25.32
N SER A 91 14.32 43.52 -24.40
CA SER A 91 14.89 44.83 -24.75
C SER A 91 16.42 44.98 -24.58
N SER A 92 17.21 43.90 -24.63
CA SER A 92 18.67 43.97 -24.38
C SER A 92 19.56 44.02 -25.63
N ASN A 93 19.06 43.82 -26.85
CA ASN A 93 19.92 43.65 -28.05
C ASN A 93 19.71 44.72 -29.13
N ALA A 94 19.63 45.99 -28.74
CA ALA A 94 19.58 47.10 -29.70
C ALA A 94 20.54 48.25 -29.34
N GLN A 95 21.72 47.94 -28.81
CA GLN A 95 22.82 48.92 -28.69
C GLN A 95 24.18 48.20 -28.78
N ALA A 96 24.68 47.98 -30.00
CA ALA A 96 26.10 47.88 -30.33
C ALA A 96 26.26 47.96 -31.86
#